data_AF-A0A8C0PQ68-F1
#
_entry.id   AF-A0A8C0PQ68-F1
#
_cell.length_a   1.000
_cell.length_b   1.000
_cell.length_c   1.000
_cell.angle_alpha   90.00
_cell.angle_beta   90.00
_cell.angle_gamma   90.00
#
_symmetry.space_group_name_H-M   'P 1'
#
loop_
_entity.id
_entity.type
_entity.pdbx_description
1 polymer ?
#
loop_
_entity_poly.entity_id
_entity_poly.type
_entity_poly.pdbx_seq_one_letter_code
_entity_poly.pdbx_strand_id
1 'polypeptide(L)'
;VAVPVLEPEAEPSRDIILVGSSKPAPGSCRPRRGVGAYEVQVDRRDIEGMCICCGSLQVHTQHPLFEGGMCAPCKDKFLDCLFLYDDDGYQSYCSICCSRDTLLICENPDCTRCYCFKCVDTLVAPGTSGRVQATSNWVCFLCRPFPRSGLLQRRRKWRGWLKAFCDRESETPLETYETVPVWKREPVRVLSLFGDIRTELVSLGFLEGGSNPAGLKHLDDVTDVVRRDVEGWGPFNLVYGSTPALGHACDHPPAWYLFQYHRVLQYARPRPGCPKPFFWMFVDNLVLTREEQTVATRFLEADPVTIQDVCGQAVRDAVHVWSNIPAVKSRHSALASREELSLLAHNRQRTKPPLQGPAKLVKNCFLPLREYFKYFSTELASAL
;
A
#
# COMPACT_ATOMS: atom_id res chain seq x y z
N VAL A 1 -0.33 -44.07 65.14
CA VAL A 1 -1.67 -44.04 64.50
C VAL A 1 -2.59 -43.23 65.38
N ALA A 2 -3.45 -42.43 64.75
CA ALA A 2 -4.42 -41.47 65.32
C ALA A 2 -3.90 -40.04 65.54
N VAL A 3 -4.43 -39.15 64.71
CA VAL A 3 -4.39 -37.68 64.74
C VAL A 3 -5.49 -37.20 65.72
N PRO A 4 -5.38 -35.98 66.29
CA PRO A 4 -6.26 -34.92 65.78
C PRO A 4 -5.54 -33.57 65.59
N VAL A 5 -5.94 -32.90 64.51
CA VAL A 5 -5.61 -31.52 64.12
C VAL A 5 -6.58 -30.58 64.83
N LEU A 6 -6.06 -29.48 65.39
CA LEU A 6 -6.81 -28.30 65.77
C LEU A 6 -6.05 -27.08 65.21
N GLU A 7 -6.73 -26.29 64.38
CA GLU A 7 -6.26 -24.96 63.94
C GLU A 7 -6.33 -23.95 65.10
N PRO A 8 -5.61 -22.81 64.98
CA PRO A 8 -6.39 -21.61 64.70
C PRO A 8 -5.75 -20.63 63.70
N GLU A 9 -6.65 -19.81 63.17
CA GLU A 9 -6.49 -18.70 62.23
C GLU A 9 -5.39 -17.70 62.59
N ALA A 10 -4.65 -17.25 61.57
CA ALA A 10 -3.85 -16.02 61.63
C ALA A 10 -3.98 -15.24 60.32
N GLU A 11 -4.38 -13.98 60.47
CA GLU A 11 -4.60 -12.96 59.45
C GLU A 11 -3.39 -12.69 58.51
N PRO A 12 -3.63 -12.14 57.31
CA PRO A 12 -2.62 -12.04 56.27
C PRO A 12 -1.62 -10.91 56.54
N SER A 13 -0.32 -11.27 56.51
CA SER A 13 0.81 -10.35 56.50
C SER A 13 0.75 -9.38 55.31
N ARG A 14 0.83 -8.09 55.61
CA ARG A 14 1.11 -7.02 54.66
C ARG A 14 2.61 -7.04 54.34
N ASP A 15 2.97 -7.38 53.10
CA ASP A 15 4.24 -6.96 52.53
C ASP A 15 4.00 -6.12 51.27
N ILE A 16 4.25 -4.83 51.46
CA ILE A 16 4.31 -3.78 50.46
C ILE A 16 5.64 -3.94 49.72
N ILE A 17 5.61 -4.22 48.42
CA ILE A 17 6.77 -4.06 47.53
C ILE A 17 6.51 -2.88 46.62
N LEU A 18 7.32 -1.84 46.83
CA LEU A 18 7.25 -0.52 46.21
C LEU A 18 8.49 -0.36 45.31
N VAL A 19 8.42 -0.70 44.03
CA VAL A 19 9.42 -0.34 42.99
C VAL A 19 8.72 -0.47 41.62
N GLY A 20 8.76 0.46 40.67
CA GLY A 20 9.46 1.72 40.54
C GLY A 20 9.02 2.39 39.23
N SER A 21 9.01 3.72 39.24
CA SER A 21 8.64 4.59 38.14
C SER A 21 9.26 4.21 36.80
N SER A 22 8.45 3.77 35.86
CA SER A 22 8.83 3.65 34.45
C SER A 22 8.83 5.05 33.83
N LYS A 23 10.03 5.56 33.54
CA LYS A 23 10.24 6.80 32.76
C LYS A 23 9.50 6.68 31.40
N PRO A 24 8.78 7.72 30.94
CA PRO A 24 8.28 7.73 29.57
C PRO A 24 9.45 7.85 28.59
N ALA A 25 9.35 7.11 27.48
CA ALA A 25 10.29 7.16 26.37
C ALA A 25 10.49 8.60 25.84
N PRO A 26 11.72 9.00 25.46
CA PRO A 26 11.95 10.30 24.84
C PRO A 26 11.41 10.27 23.41
N GLY A 27 10.41 11.13 23.12
CA GLY A 27 9.91 11.33 21.75
C GLY A 27 8.40 11.39 21.56
N SER A 28 7.57 11.26 22.61
CA SER A 28 6.13 11.48 22.45
C SER A 28 5.81 12.98 22.28
N CYS A 29 5.76 13.45 21.03
CA CYS A 29 5.15 14.72 20.70
C CYS A 29 3.67 14.69 21.08
N ARG A 30 3.32 15.23 22.25
CA ARG A 30 1.92 15.51 22.62
C ARG A 30 1.31 16.41 21.53
N PRO A 31 0.18 16.04 20.90
CA PRO A 31 -0.35 16.82 19.79
C PRO A 31 -0.97 18.13 20.30
N ARG A 32 -0.26 19.25 20.18
CA ARG A 32 -0.78 20.62 20.39
C ARG A 32 -1.64 21.10 19.20
N ARG A 33 -2.58 20.30 18.68
CA ARG A 33 -3.37 20.70 17.49
C ARG A 33 -4.48 21.70 17.77
N GLY A 34 -5.04 21.71 18.99
CA GLY A 34 -5.98 22.76 19.40
C GLY A 34 -5.35 24.16 19.38
N VAL A 35 -4.02 24.23 19.33
CA VAL A 35 -3.26 25.46 19.32
C VAL A 35 -3.17 26.08 17.92
N GLY A 36 -2.93 25.26 16.90
CA GLY A 36 -2.65 25.75 15.55
C GLY A 36 -3.79 26.50 14.86
N ALA A 37 -5.05 26.11 15.07
CA ALA A 37 -6.20 26.80 14.46
C ALA A 37 -6.43 28.19 15.06
N TYR A 38 -6.19 28.36 16.37
CA TYR A 38 -6.26 29.68 17.00
C TYR A 38 -5.11 30.57 16.52
N GLU A 39 -3.88 30.04 16.35
CA GLU A 39 -2.73 30.86 15.94
C GLU A 39 -2.89 31.43 14.52
N VAL A 40 -3.54 30.69 13.62
CA VAL A 40 -3.83 31.18 12.27
C VAL A 40 -4.97 32.21 12.27
N GLN A 41 -6.03 31.99 13.04
CA GLN A 41 -7.19 32.88 13.06
C GLN A 41 -7.00 34.13 13.92
N VAL A 42 -6.24 34.04 15.01
CA VAL A 42 -6.09 35.09 16.03
C VAL A 42 -4.74 35.80 15.90
N ASP A 43 -3.63 35.06 15.77
CA ASP A 43 -2.28 35.66 15.66
C ASP A 43 -1.90 36.05 14.22
N ARG A 44 -2.82 35.86 13.24
CA ARG A 44 -2.62 36.13 11.80
C ARG A 44 -1.35 35.48 11.21
N ARG A 45 -0.95 34.32 11.73
CA ARG A 45 0.21 33.58 11.20
C ARG A 45 -0.15 32.91 9.87
N ASP A 46 0.84 32.85 8.99
CA ASP A 46 0.71 32.11 7.74
C ASP A 46 0.63 30.60 8.03
N ILE A 47 -0.32 29.92 7.39
CA ILE A 47 -0.55 28.48 7.55
C ILE A 47 0.65 27.66 7.06
N GLU A 48 1.41 28.18 6.10
CA GLU A 48 2.66 27.60 5.61
C GLU A 48 3.78 27.60 6.67
N GLY A 49 3.69 28.50 7.66
CA GLY A 49 4.64 28.60 8.78
C GLY A 49 4.40 27.58 9.90
N MET A 50 3.42 26.69 9.76
CA MET A 50 3.11 25.67 10.76
C MET A 50 2.80 24.32 10.13
N CYS A 51 3.13 23.25 10.84
CA CYS A 51 2.83 21.88 10.44
C CYS A 51 1.32 21.60 10.58
N ILE A 52 0.59 21.54 9.46
CA ILE A 52 -0.85 21.24 9.49
C ILE A 52 -1.14 19.79 9.93
N CYS A 53 -0.14 18.91 9.85
CA CYS A 53 -0.25 17.53 10.29
C CYS A 53 -0.21 17.38 11.82
N CYS A 54 0.47 18.23 12.58
CA CYS A 54 0.63 18.02 14.03
C CYS A 54 0.56 19.29 14.90
N GLY A 55 0.61 20.48 14.30
CA GLY A 55 0.64 21.78 14.97
C GLY A 55 2.04 22.27 15.35
N SER A 56 3.12 21.58 14.94
CA SER A 56 4.49 22.05 15.21
C SER A 56 4.82 23.31 14.41
N LEU A 57 5.54 24.25 15.02
CA LEU A 57 6.06 25.45 14.34
C LEU A 57 7.38 25.20 13.60
N GLN A 58 8.01 24.04 13.82
CA GLN A 58 9.24 23.66 13.12
C GLN A 58 8.89 23.00 11.78
N VAL A 59 8.70 23.83 10.76
CA VAL A 59 8.40 23.38 9.39
C VAL A 59 9.70 23.01 8.68
N HIS A 60 9.72 21.82 8.07
CA HIS A 60 10.81 21.33 7.23
C HIS A 60 10.51 21.58 5.75
N THR A 61 9.27 21.34 5.34
CA THR A 61 8.82 21.42 3.94
C THR A 61 7.34 21.75 3.88
N GLN A 62 6.81 21.95 2.68
CA GLN A 62 5.39 22.23 2.46
C GLN A 62 4.58 20.94 2.32
N HIS A 63 3.36 20.91 2.87
CA HIS A 63 2.45 19.78 2.73
C HIS A 63 2.07 19.59 1.25
N PRO A 64 2.15 18.37 0.68
CA PRO A 64 1.99 18.18 -0.77
C PRO A 64 0.56 18.38 -1.29
N LEU A 65 -0.46 18.02 -0.50
CA LEU A 65 -1.87 18.07 -0.93
C LEU A 65 -2.60 19.40 -0.65
N PHE A 66 -2.28 20.04 0.47
CA PHE A 66 -2.97 21.23 0.99
C PHE A 66 -1.96 22.33 1.33
N GLU A 67 -2.40 23.57 1.30
CA GLU A 67 -1.61 24.72 1.75
C GLU A 67 -1.35 24.61 3.26
N GLY A 68 -0.09 24.74 3.63
CA GLY A 68 0.39 24.48 4.98
C GLY A 68 1.76 23.82 5.03
N GLY A 69 2.46 24.01 6.15
CA GLY A 69 3.76 23.40 6.40
C GLY A 69 3.68 21.94 6.85
N MET A 70 4.83 21.28 6.87
CA MET A 70 5.02 19.91 7.35
C MET A 70 6.38 19.81 8.07
N CYS A 71 6.40 19.29 9.29
CA CYS A 71 7.63 19.04 10.05
C CYS A 71 8.29 17.72 9.61
N ALA A 72 9.58 17.54 9.91
CA ALA A 72 10.34 16.36 9.49
C ALA A 72 9.70 15.01 9.91
N PRO A 73 9.26 14.80 11.17
CA PRO A 73 8.61 13.53 11.55
C PRO A 73 7.29 13.27 10.82
N CYS A 74 6.53 14.32 10.50
CA CYS A 74 5.29 14.17 9.72
C CYS A 74 5.58 13.90 8.25
N LYS A 75 6.67 14.44 7.71
CA LYS A 75 7.15 14.16 6.35
C LYS A 75 7.52 12.69 6.19
N ASP A 76 8.36 12.16 7.09
CA ASP A 76 8.79 10.76 7.03
C ASP A 76 7.58 9.82 7.13
N LYS A 77 6.70 10.08 8.10
CA LYS A 77 5.44 9.34 8.25
C LYS A 77 4.55 9.44 7.01
N PHE A 78 4.51 10.59 6.35
CA PHE A 78 3.70 10.79 5.14
C PHE A 78 4.22 9.95 3.98
N LEU A 79 5.54 9.90 3.77
CA LEU A 79 6.17 9.08 2.75
C LEU A 79 5.89 7.60 2.96
N ASP A 80 5.95 7.13 4.21
CA ASP A 80 5.69 5.72 4.56
C ASP A 80 4.23 5.31 4.34
N CYS A 81 3.28 6.24 4.53
CA CYS A 81 1.85 5.94 4.57
C CYS A 81 1.09 6.25 3.26
N LEU A 82 1.68 7.00 2.32
CA LEU A 82 0.98 7.59 1.17
C LEU A 82 0.19 6.59 0.32
N PHE A 83 0.74 5.39 0.12
CA PHE A 83 0.17 4.34 -0.71
C PHE A 83 -0.17 3.07 0.09
N LEU A 84 -0.40 3.21 1.41
CA LEU A 84 -0.90 2.11 2.24
C LEU A 84 -2.43 2.05 2.17
N TYR A 85 -2.93 0.85 1.87
CA TYR A 85 -4.35 0.55 1.70
C TYR A 85 -4.76 -0.61 2.60
N ASP A 86 -5.95 -0.47 3.20
CA ASP A 86 -6.62 -1.51 3.97
C ASP A 86 -7.36 -2.46 3.02
N ASP A 87 -7.84 -3.58 3.56
CA ASP A 87 -8.48 -4.65 2.77
C ASP A 87 -9.84 -4.23 2.17
N ASP A 88 -10.42 -3.13 2.67
CA ASP A 88 -11.61 -2.47 2.13
C ASP A 88 -11.32 -1.69 0.83
N GLY A 89 -10.05 -1.58 0.44
CA GLY A 89 -9.60 -0.89 -0.77
C GLY A 89 -9.43 0.62 -0.61
N TYR A 90 -9.55 1.17 0.59
CA TYR A 90 -9.31 2.58 0.89
C TYR A 90 -7.94 2.80 1.56
N GLN A 91 -7.49 4.06 1.59
CA GLN A 91 -6.23 4.41 2.26
C GLN A 91 -6.33 4.15 3.77
N SER A 92 -5.34 3.43 4.31
CA SER A 92 -5.30 3.04 5.73
C SER A 92 -5.12 4.22 6.70
N TYR A 93 -4.70 5.38 6.19
CA TYR A 93 -4.34 6.55 6.97
C TYR A 93 -5.02 7.80 6.46
N CYS A 94 -5.23 8.76 7.36
CA CYS A 94 -5.70 10.10 7.01
C CYS A 94 -4.77 10.76 5.97
N SER A 95 -5.34 11.25 4.86
CA SER A 95 -4.60 11.90 3.77
C SER A 95 -3.94 13.24 4.17
N ILE A 96 -4.20 13.77 5.38
CA ILE A 96 -3.56 14.99 5.90
C ILE A 96 -2.44 14.67 6.90
N CYS A 97 -2.72 13.89 7.94
CA CYS A 97 -1.76 13.72 9.05
C CYS A 97 -1.27 12.29 9.25
N CYS A 98 -1.67 11.38 8.38
CA CYS A 98 -1.32 9.97 8.44
C CYS A 98 -1.61 9.33 9.82
N SER A 99 -2.72 9.71 10.47
CA SER A 99 -3.22 8.99 11.66
C SER A 99 -4.25 7.95 11.25
N ARG A 100 -4.33 6.85 12.02
CA ARG A 100 -5.30 5.75 11.87
C ARG A 100 -6.45 5.86 12.87
N ASP A 101 -6.74 7.07 13.35
CA ASP A 101 -7.88 7.29 14.23
C ASP A 101 -9.19 7.11 13.44
N THR A 102 -10.33 7.51 13.98
CA THR A 102 -11.61 7.48 13.25
C THR A 102 -11.51 8.24 11.92
N LEU A 103 -11.69 7.53 10.81
CA LEU A 103 -11.57 8.03 9.44
C LEU A 103 -12.95 8.27 8.81
N LEU A 104 -13.06 9.37 8.09
CA LEU A 104 -14.17 9.71 7.18
C LEU A 104 -13.73 9.32 5.77
N ILE A 105 -14.46 8.38 5.16
CA ILE A 105 -14.18 7.86 3.83
C ILE A 105 -14.92 8.71 2.79
N CYS A 106 -14.26 9.03 1.68
CA CYS A 106 -14.91 9.70 0.57
C CYS A 106 -15.84 8.75 -0.19
N GLU A 107 -17.11 9.13 -0.37
CA GLU A 107 -18.12 8.30 -1.07
C GLU A 107 -18.09 8.46 -2.60
N ASN A 108 -17.14 9.22 -3.14
CA ASN A 108 -16.90 9.20 -4.59
C ASN A 108 -16.27 7.85 -4.98
N PRO A 109 -16.90 7.05 -5.88
CA PRO A 109 -16.43 5.71 -6.25
C PRO A 109 -14.99 5.65 -6.80
N ASP A 110 -14.53 6.74 -7.42
CA ASP A 110 -13.18 6.84 -7.99
C ASP A 110 -12.13 7.38 -7.00
N CYS A 111 -12.53 7.62 -5.75
CA CYS A 111 -11.68 8.16 -4.70
C CYS A 111 -11.46 7.13 -3.60
N THR A 112 -10.23 7.03 -3.13
CA THR A 112 -9.82 6.10 -2.07
C THR A 112 -9.36 6.80 -0.80
N ARG A 113 -9.60 8.11 -0.69
CA ARG A 113 -9.02 8.97 0.35
C ARG A 113 -9.89 9.06 1.59
N CYS A 114 -9.21 9.16 2.72
CA CYS A 114 -9.80 9.16 4.05
C CYS A 114 -9.27 10.33 4.89
N TYR A 115 -10.08 10.86 5.80
CA TYR A 115 -9.73 12.02 6.63
C TYR A 115 -10.10 11.78 8.09
N CYS A 116 -9.18 11.99 9.04
CA CYS A 116 -9.51 11.80 10.44
C CYS A 116 -10.37 12.96 10.99
N PHE A 117 -11.24 12.65 11.95
CA PHE A 117 -12.17 13.61 12.58
C PHE A 117 -11.42 14.84 13.09
N LYS A 118 -10.29 14.61 13.77
CA LYS A 118 -9.45 15.66 14.33
C LYS A 118 -8.95 16.66 13.29
N CYS A 119 -8.53 16.20 12.10
CA CYS A 119 -8.08 17.11 11.05
C CYS A 119 -9.25 17.95 10.52
N VAL A 120 -10.40 17.33 10.31
CA VAL A 120 -11.59 18.02 9.81
C VAL A 120 -12.05 19.08 10.81
N ASP A 121 -12.15 18.75 12.09
CA ASP A 121 -12.60 19.70 13.11
C ASP A 121 -11.60 20.82 13.40
N THR A 122 -10.30 20.54 13.29
CA THR A 122 -9.25 21.54 13.54
C THR A 122 -9.07 22.48 12.35
N LEU A 123 -9.04 21.96 11.12
CA LEU A 123 -8.67 22.73 9.93
C LEU A 123 -9.87 23.30 9.16
N VAL A 124 -11.06 22.71 9.31
CA VAL A 124 -12.27 23.19 8.62
C VAL A 124 -13.09 24.05 9.57
N ALA A 125 -13.73 23.41 10.56
CA ALA A 125 -14.42 24.07 11.67
C ALA A 125 -14.81 23.03 12.73
N PRO A 126 -14.86 23.38 14.02
CA PRO A 126 -15.31 22.47 15.08
C PRO A 126 -16.70 21.90 14.79
N GLY A 127 -16.88 20.58 14.99
CA GLY A 127 -18.14 19.87 14.76
C GLY A 127 -18.43 19.55 13.29
N THR A 128 -17.51 19.83 12.37
CA THR A 128 -17.65 19.48 10.95
C THR A 128 -17.58 17.97 10.74
N SER A 129 -16.76 17.26 11.53
CA SER A 129 -16.66 15.79 11.43
C SER A 129 -18.00 15.10 11.65
N GLY A 130 -18.75 15.49 12.70
CA GLY A 130 -20.08 14.96 12.99
C GLY A 130 -21.11 15.30 11.90
N ARG A 131 -21.02 16.51 11.32
CA ARG A 131 -21.86 16.89 10.17
C ARG A 131 -21.57 16.04 8.94
N VAL A 132 -20.29 15.79 8.67
CA VAL A 132 -19.85 14.95 7.54
C VAL A 132 -20.31 13.51 7.75
N GLN A 133 -20.15 12.97 8.96
CA GLN A 133 -20.59 11.62 9.29
C GLN A 133 -22.12 11.44 9.14
N ALA A 134 -22.89 12.48 9.43
CA ALA A 134 -24.34 12.46 9.25
C ALA A 134 -24.81 12.73 7.81
N THR A 135 -23.90 13.12 6.91
CA THR A 135 -24.21 13.42 5.51
C THR A 135 -24.07 12.16 4.68
N SER A 136 -25.08 11.84 3.87
CA SER A 136 -24.93 10.82 2.81
C SER A 136 -24.26 11.41 1.57
N ASN A 137 -23.49 10.59 0.85
CA ASN A 137 -22.75 10.95 -0.35
C ASN A 137 -21.69 12.03 -0.13
N TRP A 138 -20.96 11.97 0.98
CA TRP A 138 -19.93 12.95 1.24
C TRP A 138 -18.75 12.84 0.26
N VAL A 139 -18.41 13.96 -0.37
CA VAL A 139 -17.27 14.09 -1.29
C VAL A 139 -16.14 14.87 -0.63
N CYS A 140 -14.92 14.32 -0.66
CA CYS A 140 -13.79 14.88 0.07
C CYS A 140 -13.24 16.19 -0.50
N PHE A 141 -12.41 16.88 0.28
CA PHE A 141 -11.84 18.19 -0.05
C PHE A 141 -10.97 18.21 -1.33
N LEU A 142 -10.44 17.05 -1.74
CA LEU A 142 -9.67 16.95 -2.99
C LEU A 142 -10.55 16.71 -4.23
N CYS A 143 -11.73 16.12 -4.04
CA CYS A 143 -12.69 15.82 -5.11
C CYS A 143 -13.68 16.97 -5.37
N ARG A 144 -13.97 17.80 -4.36
CA ARG A 144 -14.86 18.95 -4.53
C ARG A 144 -14.30 19.99 -5.52
N PRO A 145 -15.17 20.74 -6.21
CA PRO A 145 -14.74 21.80 -7.12
C PRO A 145 -14.11 22.98 -6.36
N PHE A 146 -14.68 23.34 -5.20
CA PHE A 146 -14.21 24.44 -4.37
C PHE A 146 -12.91 24.07 -3.64
N PRO A 147 -11.83 24.85 -3.79
CA PRO A 147 -10.53 24.51 -3.23
C PRO A 147 -10.40 24.81 -1.73
N ARG A 148 -11.28 25.64 -1.16
CA ARG A 148 -11.18 26.09 0.24
C ARG A 148 -12.33 25.56 1.08
N SER A 149 -12.03 25.11 2.28
CA SER A 149 -13.00 24.68 3.29
C SER A 149 -12.45 25.05 4.68
N GLY A 150 -12.93 26.16 5.23
CA GLY A 150 -12.35 26.73 6.45
C GLY A 150 -10.93 27.25 6.21
N LEU A 151 -9.98 26.77 7.03
CA LEU A 151 -8.54 27.01 6.86
C LEU A 151 -7.89 26.03 5.88
N LEU A 152 -8.54 24.89 5.59
CA LEU A 152 -8.01 23.89 4.68
C LEU A 152 -8.16 24.38 3.23
N GLN A 153 -7.03 24.58 2.55
CA GLN A 153 -7.00 24.98 1.14
C GLN A 153 -6.23 23.95 0.30
N ARG A 154 -6.87 23.42 -0.74
CA ARG A 154 -6.27 22.48 -1.70
C ARG A 154 -5.28 23.20 -2.59
N ARG A 155 -4.04 22.69 -2.69
CA ARG A 155 -3.04 23.26 -3.60
C ARG A 155 -3.47 23.13 -5.06
N ARG A 156 -3.17 24.15 -5.85
CA ARG A 156 -3.31 24.09 -7.32
C ARG A 156 -2.33 23.05 -7.87
N LYS A 157 -2.82 22.17 -8.74
CA LYS A 157 -2.02 21.08 -9.34
C LYS A 157 -1.30 20.22 -8.28
N TRP A 158 -1.98 19.92 -7.17
CA TRP A 158 -1.41 19.16 -6.05
C TRP A 158 -0.79 17.80 -6.44
N ARG A 159 -1.23 17.17 -7.55
CA ARG A 159 -0.69 15.89 -8.04
C ARG A 159 0.77 16.02 -8.47
N GLY A 160 1.11 17.07 -9.23
CA GLY A 160 2.49 17.40 -9.59
C GLY A 160 3.32 17.80 -8.39
N TRP A 161 2.73 18.51 -7.42
CA TRP A 161 3.39 18.81 -6.13
C TRP A 161 3.69 17.55 -5.32
N LEU A 162 2.76 16.60 -5.28
CA LEU A 162 2.96 15.31 -4.62
C LEU A 162 4.10 14.54 -5.25
N LYS A 163 4.15 14.47 -6.59
CA LYS A 163 5.28 13.86 -7.30
C LYS A 163 6.59 14.56 -6.95
N ALA A 164 6.67 15.88 -7.07
CA ALA A 164 7.88 16.65 -6.77
C ALA A 164 8.31 16.55 -5.30
N PHE A 165 7.35 16.35 -4.39
CA PHE A 165 7.62 16.07 -2.99
C PHE A 165 8.25 14.68 -2.81
N CYS A 166 7.67 13.63 -3.41
CA CYS A 166 8.24 12.29 -3.37
C CYS A 166 9.64 12.25 -4.01
N ASP A 167 9.82 12.86 -5.18
CA ASP A 167 11.10 12.88 -5.90
C ASP A 167 12.21 13.60 -5.11
N ARG A 168 11.86 14.61 -4.30
CA ARG A 168 12.81 15.39 -3.50
C ARG A 168 13.13 14.74 -2.15
N GLU A 169 12.12 14.17 -1.50
CA GLU A 169 12.21 13.76 -0.09
C GLU A 169 12.37 12.25 0.09
N SER A 170 12.11 11.43 -0.95
CA SER A 170 12.29 9.98 -0.87
C SER A 170 13.75 9.60 -1.04
N GLU A 171 14.22 8.69 -0.17
CA GLU A 171 15.54 8.06 -0.31
C GLU A 171 15.53 6.89 -1.31
N THR A 172 14.36 6.53 -1.86
CA THR A 172 14.24 5.37 -2.75
C THR A 172 14.56 5.74 -4.20
N PRO A 173 15.38 4.93 -4.90
CA PRO A 173 15.74 5.19 -6.29
C PRO A 173 14.63 4.85 -7.31
N LEU A 174 13.47 4.37 -6.84
CA LEU A 174 12.37 3.95 -7.72
C LEU A 174 11.55 5.15 -8.20
N GLU A 175 11.31 5.19 -9.52
CA GLU A 175 10.55 6.26 -10.16
C GLU A 175 9.10 6.31 -9.63
N THR A 176 8.73 7.44 -9.03
CA THR A 176 7.34 7.70 -8.63
C THR A 176 6.61 8.42 -9.76
N TYR A 177 5.54 7.83 -10.29
CA TYR A 177 4.72 8.46 -11.32
C TYR A 177 3.78 9.52 -10.74
N GLU A 178 3.43 10.53 -11.54
CA GLU A 178 2.41 11.50 -11.15
C GLU A 178 1.03 10.81 -11.12
N THR A 179 0.31 10.94 -10.01
CA THR A 179 -1.06 10.40 -9.91
C THR A 179 -1.97 10.99 -11.00
N VAL A 180 -2.94 10.21 -11.49
CA VAL A 180 -3.78 10.62 -12.61
C VAL A 180 -5.13 11.16 -12.11
N PRO A 181 -5.59 12.34 -12.57
CA PRO A 181 -6.94 12.82 -12.28
C PRO A 181 -8.01 11.83 -12.73
N VAL A 182 -9.07 11.67 -11.94
CA VAL A 182 -10.14 10.68 -12.16
C VAL A 182 -10.62 10.66 -13.62
N TRP A 183 -10.96 11.81 -14.20
CA TRP A 183 -11.49 11.92 -15.56
C TRP A 183 -10.47 11.63 -16.69
N LYS A 184 -9.18 11.50 -16.36
CA LYS A 184 -8.11 11.13 -17.32
C LYS A 184 -7.66 9.68 -17.17
N ARG A 185 -8.22 8.93 -16.21
CA ARG A 185 -7.83 7.55 -15.95
C ARG A 185 -8.37 6.65 -17.05
N GLU A 186 -7.45 6.00 -17.75
CA GLU A 186 -7.76 4.97 -18.75
C GLU A 186 -7.79 3.58 -18.08
N PRO A 187 -8.51 2.59 -18.65
CA PRO A 187 -8.43 1.19 -18.20
C PRO A 187 -6.99 0.67 -18.24
N VAL A 188 -6.63 -0.17 -17.26
CA VAL A 188 -5.29 -0.77 -17.22
C VAL A 188 -5.13 -1.80 -18.34
N ARG A 189 -3.95 -1.83 -18.95
CA ARG A 189 -3.55 -2.90 -19.88
C ARG A 189 -2.44 -3.75 -19.27
N VAL A 190 -2.67 -5.04 -19.20
CA VAL A 190 -1.89 -5.99 -18.42
C VAL A 190 -1.33 -7.07 -19.34
N LEU A 191 -0.03 -7.31 -19.23
CA LEU A 191 0.63 -8.49 -19.76
C LEU A 191 0.95 -9.41 -18.58
N SER A 192 0.36 -10.60 -18.56
CA SER A 192 0.57 -11.60 -17.52
C SER A 192 1.33 -12.79 -18.10
N LEU A 193 2.47 -13.11 -17.52
CA LEU A 193 3.37 -14.17 -17.95
C LEU A 193 3.34 -15.29 -16.90
N PHE A 194 3.13 -16.53 -17.34
CA PHE A 194 3.16 -17.78 -16.58
C PHE A 194 2.07 -17.95 -15.50
N GLY A 195 1.75 -16.90 -14.74
CA GLY A 195 0.67 -16.90 -13.75
C GLY A 195 -0.45 -15.97 -14.18
N ASP A 196 -1.68 -16.48 -14.27
CA ASP A 196 -2.86 -15.66 -14.53
C ASP A 196 -3.29 -14.90 -13.27
N ILE A 197 -3.43 -13.57 -13.41
CA ILE A 197 -3.86 -12.67 -12.34
C ILE A 197 -5.21 -12.00 -12.63
N ARG A 198 -5.92 -12.50 -13.65
CA ARG A 198 -7.21 -11.99 -14.08
C ARG A 198 -8.22 -11.96 -12.93
N THR A 199 -8.35 -13.06 -12.18
CA THR A 199 -9.34 -13.18 -11.10
C THR A 199 -9.13 -12.12 -10.03
N GLU A 200 -7.88 -11.90 -9.64
CA GLU A 200 -7.50 -10.92 -8.62
C GLU A 200 -7.77 -9.50 -9.12
N LEU A 201 -7.36 -9.16 -10.35
CA LEU A 201 -7.57 -7.83 -10.92
C LEU A 201 -9.05 -7.52 -11.19
N VAL A 202 -9.85 -8.50 -11.60
CA VAL A 202 -11.32 -8.37 -11.71
C VAL A 202 -11.90 -8.12 -10.31
N SER A 203 -11.49 -8.89 -9.30
CA SER A 203 -11.99 -8.71 -7.93
C SER A 203 -11.60 -7.36 -7.30
N LEU A 204 -10.54 -6.72 -7.78
CA LEU A 204 -10.10 -5.39 -7.40
C LEU A 204 -10.72 -4.27 -8.24
N GLY A 205 -11.56 -4.60 -9.24
CA GLY A 205 -12.21 -3.62 -10.10
C GLY A 205 -11.28 -2.97 -11.13
N PHE A 206 -10.16 -3.57 -11.50
CA PHE A 206 -9.28 -3.05 -12.56
C PHE A 206 -9.66 -3.55 -13.95
N LEU A 207 -10.31 -4.70 -14.04
CA LEU A 207 -10.77 -5.33 -15.27
C LEU A 207 -12.29 -5.52 -15.19
N GLU A 208 -12.99 -5.38 -16.32
CA GLU A 208 -14.44 -5.63 -16.41
C GLU A 208 -14.75 -7.12 -16.22
N GLY A 209 -15.81 -7.44 -15.48
CA GLY A 209 -16.26 -8.83 -15.31
C GLY A 209 -16.93 -9.36 -16.57
N GLY A 210 -16.20 -10.13 -17.38
CA GLY A 210 -16.72 -10.78 -18.58
C GLY A 210 -15.76 -11.85 -19.11
N SER A 211 -16.22 -12.76 -19.98
CA SER A 211 -15.42 -13.91 -20.45
C SER A 211 -14.14 -13.52 -21.22
N ASN A 212 -14.08 -12.31 -21.79
CA ASN A 212 -12.89 -11.71 -22.39
C ASN A 212 -12.78 -10.23 -21.96
N PRO A 213 -12.22 -9.93 -20.78
CA PRO A 213 -11.97 -8.55 -20.38
C PRO A 213 -10.96 -7.95 -21.35
N ALA A 214 -11.38 -6.92 -22.09
CA ALA A 214 -10.46 -6.15 -22.90
C ALA A 214 -9.36 -5.57 -22.00
N GLY A 215 -8.10 -5.87 -22.32
CA GLY A 215 -6.95 -5.27 -21.61
C GLY A 215 -6.06 -6.23 -20.84
N LEU A 216 -6.32 -7.54 -20.75
CA LEU A 216 -5.35 -8.51 -20.22
C LEU A 216 -4.93 -9.54 -21.27
N LYS A 217 -3.62 -9.67 -21.50
CA LYS A 217 -3.02 -10.71 -22.33
C LYS A 217 -2.25 -11.67 -21.41
N HIS A 218 -2.66 -12.92 -21.37
CA HIS A 218 -1.99 -13.98 -20.63
C HIS A 218 -1.18 -14.88 -21.58
N LEU A 219 0.01 -15.30 -21.15
CA LEU A 219 0.90 -16.20 -21.88
C LEU A 219 1.52 -17.22 -20.92
N ASP A 220 1.27 -18.50 -21.17
CA ASP A 220 1.88 -19.61 -20.42
C ASP A 220 3.32 -19.89 -20.85
N ASP A 221 3.61 -19.77 -22.14
CA ASP A 221 4.94 -19.93 -22.72
C ASP A 221 5.31 -18.69 -23.55
N VAL A 222 6.54 -18.22 -23.36
CA VAL A 222 7.09 -17.07 -24.05
C VAL A 222 8.38 -17.39 -24.82
N THR A 223 8.73 -18.67 -24.99
CA THR A 223 9.96 -19.12 -25.66
C THR A 223 10.14 -18.43 -27.01
N ASP A 224 9.10 -18.49 -27.85
CA ASP A 224 9.10 -17.98 -29.22
C ASP A 224 8.65 -16.51 -29.35
N VAL A 225 8.30 -15.86 -28.24
CA VAL A 225 7.83 -14.47 -28.26
C VAL A 225 8.98 -13.53 -28.58
N VAL A 226 8.81 -12.76 -29.67
CA VAL A 226 9.76 -11.74 -30.08
C VAL A 226 9.24 -10.32 -29.79
N ARG A 227 10.14 -9.34 -29.83
CA ARG A 227 9.79 -7.92 -29.56
C ARG A 227 8.63 -7.42 -30.42
N ARG A 228 8.57 -7.82 -31.70
CA ARG A 228 7.50 -7.40 -32.63
C ARG A 228 6.12 -7.88 -32.18
N ASP A 229 6.03 -9.03 -31.53
CA ASP A 229 4.75 -9.57 -31.04
C ASP A 229 4.24 -8.72 -29.88
N VAL A 230 5.12 -8.43 -28.92
CA VAL A 230 4.80 -7.61 -27.74
C VAL A 230 4.39 -6.19 -28.15
N GLU A 231 5.11 -5.59 -29.10
CA GLU A 231 4.76 -4.28 -29.67
C GLU A 231 3.42 -4.34 -30.43
N GLY A 232 3.13 -5.46 -31.11
CA GLY A 232 1.90 -5.68 -31.87
C GLY A 232 0.66 -5.90 -31.00
N TRP A 233 0.81 -6.49 -29.81
CA TRP A 233 -0.30 -6.63 -28.85
C TRP A 233 -0.70 -5.30 -28.18
N GLY A 234 0.11 -4.26 -28.38
CA GLY A 234 -0.16 -2.91 -27.93
C GLY A 234 0.56 -2.55 -26.64
N PRO A 235 0.57 -1.27 -26.27
CA PRO A 235 1.31 -0.83 -25.10
C PRO A 235 0.68 -1.37 -23.83
N PHE A 236 1.51 -1.91 -22.95
CA PHE A 236 1.09 -2.36 -21.63
C PHE A 236 1.35 -1.28 -20.58
N ASN A 237 0.57 -1.34 -19.50
CA ASN A 237 0.69 -0.48 -18.33
C ASN A 237 1.15 -1.25 -17.09
N LEU A 238 0.88 -2.55 -17.06
CA LEU A 238 1.31 -3.48 -16.01
C LEU A 238 1.86 -4.74 -16.66
N VAL A 239 3.06 -5.16 -16.25
CA VAL A 239 3.60 -6.49 -16.58
C VAL A 239 3.66 -7.32 -15.31
N TYR A 240 2.92 -8.42 -15.26
CA TYR A 240 2.93 -9.37 -14.18
C TYR A 240 3.64 -10.65 -14.63
N GLY A 241 4.47 -11.21 -13.77
CA GLY A 241 5.04 -12.53 -13.97
C GLY A 241 5.14 -13.26 -12.65
N SER A 242 4.94 -14.58 -12.70
CA SER A 242 5.22 -15.42 -11.54
C SER A 242 5.97 -16.66 -11.95
N THR A 243 6.82 -17.14 -11.05
CA THR A 243 7.23 -18.54 -11.11
C THR A 243 6.01 -19.48 -10.96
N PRO A 244 6.08 -20.74 -11.41
CA PRO A 244 4.99 -21.69 -11.19
C PRO A 244 4.79 -21.96 -9.69
N ALA A 245 3.58 -22.38 -9.32
CA ALA A 245 3.31 -22.77 -7.94
C ALA A 245 4.09 -24.06 -7.60
N LEU A 246 4.57 -24.17 -6.35
CA LEU A 246 5.21 -25.37 -5.84
C LEU A 246 4.32 -26.60 -6.05
N GLY A 247 4.86 -27.64 -6.68
CA GLY A 247 4.17 -28.91 -6.94
C GLY A 247 3.45 -29.00 -8.30
N HIS A 248 3.45 -27.95 -9.12
CA HIS A 248 3.08 -28.06 -10.53
C HIS A 248 4.25 -28.61 -11.36
N ALA A 249 3.94 -29.38 -12.42
CA ALA A 249 4.94 -29.82 -13.37
C ALA A 249 5.61 -28.59 -14.00
N CYS A 250 6.93 -28.53 -13.90
CA CYS A 250 7.73 -27.40 -14.33
C CYS A 250 8.46 -27.83 -15.59
N ASP A 251 8.01 -27.40 -16.76
CA ASP A 251 8.63 -27.74 -18.04
C ASP A 251 10.04 -27.09 -18.19
N HIS A 252 10.32 -26.10 -17.34
CA HIS A 252 11.56 -25.32 -17.36
C HIS A 252 12.18 -25.14 -15.97
N PRO A 253 13.52 -24.93 -15.87
CA PRO A 253 14.17 -24.58 -14.61
C PRO A 253 13.66 -23.24 -14.02
N PRO A 254 13.65 -23.04 -12.69
CA PRO A 254 13.16 -21.81 -12.05
C PRO A 254 13.75 -20.50 -12.61
N ALA A 255 15.07 -20.45 -12.81
CA ALA A 255 15.73 -19.28 -13.42
C ALA A 255 15.23 -18.92 -14.82
N TRP A 256 14.71 -19.88 -15.59
CA TRP A 256 14.18 -19.62 -16.94
C TRP A 256 13.05 -18.59 -16.87
N TYR A 257 12.11 -18.73 -15.93
CA TYR A 257 10.99 -17.80 -15.76
C TYR A 257 11.47 -16.37 -15.49
N LEU A 258 12.50 -16.20 -14.67
CA LEU A 258 13.11 -14.90 -14.39
C LEU A 258 13.70 -14.27 -15.65
N PHE A 259 14.53 -15.01 -16.39
CA PHE A 259 15.19 -14.47 -17.58
C PHE A 259 14.19 -14.14 -18.69
N GLN A 260 13.19 -15.00 -18.89
CA GLN A 260 12.13 -14.78 -19.86
C GLN A 260 11.24 -13.61 -19.47
N TYR A 261 10.87 -13.50 -18.19
CA TYR A 261 10.16 -12.35 -17.67
C TYR A 261 10.94 -11.06 -17.93
N HIS A 262 12.23 -11.02 -17.57
CA HIS A 262 13.07 -9.86 -17.80
C HIS A 262 13.15 -9.51 -19.30
N ARG A 263 13.32 -10.51 -20.18
CA ARG A 263 13.34 -10.31 -21.65
C ARG A 263 12.07 -9.64 -22.16
N VAL A 264 10.90 -10.18 -21.81
CA VAL A 264 9.60 -9.65 -22.24
C VAL A 264 9.28 -8.31 -21.59
N LEU A 265 9.69 -8.10 -20.33
CA LEU A 265 9.57 -6.81 -19.64
C LEU A 265 10.28 -5.70 -20.42
N GLN A 266 11.49 -5.96 -20.95
CA GLN A 266 12.19 -4.98 -21.79
C GLN A 266 11.47 -4.70 -23.12
N TYR A 267 10.69 -5.64 -23.64
CA TYR A 267 9.90 -5.42 -24.86
C TYR A 267 8.64 -4.59 -24.59
N ALA A 268 8.02 -4.77 -23.42
CA ALA A 268 6.82 -4.05 -23.02
C ALA A 268 7.11 -2.64 -22.46
N ARG A 269 8.35 -2.37 -22.02
CA ARG A 269 8.74 -1.07 -21.47
C ARG A 269 8.49 0.06 -22.48
N PRO A 270 7.79 1.14 -22.07
CA PRO A 270 7.58 2.31 -22.92
C PRO A 270 8.91 2.96 -23.34
N ARG A 271 8.88 3.67 -24.46
CA ARG A 271 10.05 4.41 -24.95
C ARG A 271 10.51 5.45 -23.90
N PRO A 272 11.83 5.67 -23.76
CA PRO A 272 12.37 6.70 -22.87
C PRO A 272 11.73 8.06 -23.17
N GLY A 273 11.26 8.75 -22.14
CA GLY A 273 10.57 10.04 -22.26
C GLY A 273 9.04 9.96 -22.38
N CYS A 274 8.44 8.76 -22.38
CA CYS A 274 6.99 8.61 -22.28
C CYS A 274 6.53 8.85 -20.82
N PRO A 275 5.71 9.87 -20.52
CA PRO A 275 5.28 10.17 -19.15
C PRO A 275 4.18 9.22 -18.63
N LYS A 276 3.87 8.13 -19.36
CA LYS A 276 2.77 7.24 -19.00
C LYS A 276 3.20 6.30 -17.86
N PRO A 277 2.38 6.14 -16.81
CA PRO A 277 2.65 5.19 -15.75
C PRO A 277 2.82 3.76 -16.28
N PHE A 278 3.94 3.14 -15.92
CA PHE A 278 4.26 1.77 -16.28
C PHE A 278 4.75 1.00 -15.05
N PHE A 279 4.06 -0.09 -14.74
CA PHE A 279 4.31 -0.89 -13.56
C PHE A 279 4.70 -2.31 -13.94
N TRP A 280 5.45 -2.95 -13.07
CA TRP A 280 5.84 -4.34 -13.23
C TRP A 280 5.93 -5.04 -11.88
N MET A 281 5.65 -6.33 -11.86
CA MET A 281 5.73 -7.17 -10.67
C MET A 281 6.13 -8.59 -11.06
N PHE A 282 7.19 -9.08 -10.42
CA PHE A 282 7.63 -10.47 -10.51
C PHE A 282 7.46 -11.16 -9.15
N VAL A 283 6.82 -12.32 -9.14
CA VAL A 283 6.50 -13.10 -7.93
C VAL A 283 7.18 -14.46 -7.96
N ASP A 284 8.02 -14.71 -6.97
CA ASP A 284 8.62 -16.01 -6.71
C ASP A 284 7.80 -16.75 -5.63
N ASN A 285 7.33 -17.93 -5.98
CA ASN A 285 6.56 -18.84 -5.12
C ASN A 285 7.50 -19.71 -4.28
N LEU A 286 8.62 -19.15 -3.82
CA LEU A 286 9.69 -19.82 -3.09
C LEU A 286 10.35 -20.95 -3.88
N VAL A 287 10.41 -20.83 -5.21
CA VAL A 287 11.09 -21.81 -6.08
C VAL A 287 12.50 -21.38 -6.43
N LEU A 288 12.80 -20.08 -6.39
CA LEU A 288 14.16 -19.58 -6.66
C LEU A 288 15.09 -19.85 -5.48
N THR A 289 16.26 -20.39 -5.78
CA THR A 289 17.38 -20.53 -4.84
C THR A 289 17.95 -19.17 -4.44
N ARG A 290 18.77 -19.14 -3.38
CA ARG A 290 19.42 -17.90 -2.91
C ARG A 290 20.29 -17.23 -3.98
N GLU A 291 20.98 -18.03 -4.77
CA GLU A 291 21.83 -17.53 -5.86
C GLU A 291 20.95 -16.90 -6.95
N GLU A 292 19.87 -17.59 -7.35
CA GLU A 292 18.91 -17.08 -8.33
C GLU A 292 18.16 -15.83 -7.85
N GLN A 293 17.81 -15.74 -6.56
CA GLN A 293 17.24 -14.51 -5.97
C GLN A 293 18.22 -13.35 -6.03
N THR A 294 19.51 -13.59 -5.76
CA THR A 294 20.56 -12.57 -5.88
C THR A 294 20.72 -12.11 -7.33
N VAL A 295 20.64 -13.04 -8.28
CA VAL A 295 20.61 -12.74 -9.72
C VAL A 295 19.35 -11.94 -10.08
N ALA A 296 18.18 -12.33 -9.58
CA ALA A 296 16.91 -11.62 -9.80
C ALA A 296 16.99 -10.16 -9.35
N THR A 297 17.49 -9.92 -8.14
CA THR A 297 17.71 -8.56 -7.61
C THR A 297 18.61 -7.71 -8.51
N ARG A 298 19.66 -8.30 -9.09
CA ARG A 298 20.56 -7.60 -10.02
C ARG A 298 19.89 -7.30 -11.37
N PHE A 299 19.14 -8.25 -11.93
CA PHE A 299 18.46 -8.08 -13.22
C PHE A 299 17.27 -7.14 -13.15
N LEU A 300 16.53 -7.17 -12.04
CA LEU A 300 15.33 -6.35 -11.83
C LEU A 300 15.66 -5.00 -11.16
N GLU A 301 16.90 -4.80 -10.73
CA GLU A 301 17.39 -3.57 -10.08
C GLU A 301 16.53 -3.17 -8.87
N ALA A 302 16.01 -4.16 -8.14
CA ALA A 302 15.13 -4.00 -7.00
C ALA A 302 15.37 -5.10 -5.97
N ASP A 303 15.25 -4.76 -4.69
CA ASP A 303 15.34 -5.73 -3.60
C ASP A 303 14.05 -6.56 -3.49
N PRO A 304 14.15 -7.85 -3.11
CA PRO A 304 12.99 -8.70 -2.89
C PRO A 304 12.23 -8.25 -1.64
N VAL A 305 10.91 -8.35 -1.72
CA VAL A 305 9.99 -8.16 -0.61
C VAL A 305 9.34 -9.49 -0.30
N THR A 306 9.58 -10.02 0.90
CA THR A 306 8.85 -11.19 1.39
C THR A 306 7.47 -10.78 1.90
N ILE A 307 6.42 -11.38 1.35
CA ILE A 307 5.03 -11.24 1.81
C ILE A 307 4.59 -12.58 2.36
N GLN A 308 3.99 -12.59 3.55
CA GLN A 308 3.64 -13.80 4.30
C GLN A 308 2.15 -13.80 4.64
N ASP A 309 1.49 -14.94 4.49
CA ASP A 309 0.19 -15.21 5.13
C ASP A 309 0.43 -15.86 6.48
N VAL A 310 -0.03 -15.20 7.53
CA VAL A 310 0.18 -15.62 8.91
C VAL A 310 -1.18 -15.83 9.56
N CYS A 311 -1.39 -17.01 10.13
CA CYS A 311 -2.54 -17.28 10.98
C CYS A 311 -2.09 -17.52 12.42
N GLY A 312 -2.35 -16.55 13.28
CA GLY A 312 -1.81 -16.56 14.64
C GLY A 312 -0.30 -16.37 14.63
N GLN A 313 0.45 -17.40 15.02
CA GLN A 313 1.92 -17.40 14.97
C GLN A 313 2.49 -18.29 13.86
N ALA A 314 1.65 -19.01 13.11
CA ALA A 314 2.08 -19.92 12.07
C ALA A 314 2.00 -19.25 10.68
N VAL A 315 3.10 -19.33 9.94
CA VAL A 315 3.16 -18.88 8.54
C VAL A 315 2.55 -19.98 7.67
N ARG A 316 1.44 -19.65 6.99
CA ARG A 316 0.72 -20.56 6.09
C ARG A 316 1.31 -20.55 4.68
N ASP A 317 1.70 -19.37 4.23
CA ASP A 317 2.18 -19.12 2.88
C ASP A 317 3.18 -17.95 2.89
N ALA A 318 4.09 -17.95 1.92
CA ALA A 318 4.97 -16.83 1.67
C ALA A 318 5.36 -16.78 0.19
N VAL A 319 5.65 -15.56 -0.28
CA VAL A 319 6.17 -15.27 -1.62
C VAL A 319 7.25 -14.20 -1.53
N HIS A 320 8.21 -14.23 -2.46
CA HIS A 320 9.11 -13.11 -2.70
C HIS A 320 8.60 -12.28 -3.89
N VAL A 321 8.63 -10.96 -3.77
CA VAL A 321 8.10 -10.05 -4.77
C VAL A 321 9.14 -8.99 -5.13
N TRP A 322 9.32 -8.76 -6.42
CA TRP A 322 10.06 -7.63 -6.97
C TRP A 322 9.09 -6.75 -7.75
N SER A 323 9.06 -5.45 -7.48
CA SER A 323 8.12 -4.56 -8.16
C SER A 323 8.52 -3.09 -8.03
N ASN A 324 8.07 -2.28 -8.99
CA ASN A 324 8.09 -0.82 -8.89
C ASN A 324 6.73 -0.22 -8.43
N ILE A 325 5.76 -1.05 -8.03
CA ILE A 325 4.48 -0.56 -7.52
C ILE A 325 4.71 0.12 -6.15
N PRO A 326 4.15 1.33 -5.91
CA PRO A 326 4.33 2.03 -4.66
C PRO A 326 3.92 1.21 -3.43
N ALA A 327 4.63 1.39 -2.32
CA ALA A 327 4.38 0.76 -1.02
C ALA A 327 4.41 -0.78 -0.95
N VAL A 328 4.85 -1.48 -2.00
CA VAL A 328 5.10 -2.94 -1.91
C VAL A 328 6.15 -3.23 -0.83
N LYS A 329 7.23 -2.45 -0.77
CA LYS A 329 8.28 -2.59 0.27
C LYS A 329 7.75 -2.46 1.70
N SER A 330 6.74 -1.63 1.91
CA SER A 330 6.12 -1.44 3.23
C SER A 330 5.32 -2.66 3.70
N ARG A 331 5.02 -3.62 2.80
CA ARG A 331 4.37 -4.90 3.14
C ARG A 331 5.36 -6.00 3.48
N HIS A 332 6.66 -5.70 3.55
CA HIS A 332 7.67 -6.68 3.91
C HIS A 332 7.41 -7.26 5.30
N SER A 333 7.21 -8.58 5.38
CA SER A 333 7.15 -9.32 6.64
C SER A 333 8.36 -10.22 6.77
N ALA A 334 9.14 -10.01 7.82
CA ALA A 334 10.27 -10.84 8.21
C ALA A 334 9.94 -11.72 9.43
N LEU A 335 8.66 -12.05 9.66
CA LEU A 335 8.24 -12.87 10.81
C LEU A 335 8.82 -14.29 10.72
N ALA A 336 8.73 -14.91 9.55
CA ALA A 336 9.38 -16.21 9.32
C ALA A 336 10.88 -16.06 9.13
N SER A 337 11.65 -16.85 9.87
CA SER A 337 13.06 -17.08 9.58
C SER A 337 13.23 -17.80 8.24
N ARG A 338 14.43 -17.67 7.66
CA ARG A 338 14.78 -18.30 6.39
C ARG A 338 14.64 -19.84 6.41
N GLU A 339 14.91 -20.46 7.56
CA GLU A 339 14.80 -21.90 7.76
C GLU A 339 13.33 -22.33 7.70
N GLU A 340 12.43 -21.55 8.30
CA GLU A 340 10.98 -21.78 8.23
C GLU A 340 10.45 -21.63 6.80
N LEU A 341 10.94 -20.66 6.02
CA LEU A 341 10.56 -20.52 4.61
C LEU A 341 11.03 -21.71 3.76
N SER A 342 12.23 -22.22 4.02
CA SER A 342 12.75 -23.43 3.37
C SER A 342 11.93 -24.66 3.74
N LEU A 343 11.55 -24.79 5.02
CA LEU A 343 10.67 -25.86 5.50
C LEU A 343 9.27 -25.77 4.88
N LEU A 344 8.72 -24.56 4.71
CA LEU A 344 7.45 -24.33 4.04
C LEU A 344 7.51 -24.75 2.57
N ALA A 345 8.56 -24.36 1.84
CA ALA A 345 8.77 -24.78 0.47
C ALA A 345 8.87 -26.32 0.34
N HIS A 346 9.62 -26.97 1.24
CA HIS A 346 9.75 -28.43 1.28
C HIS A 346 8.44 -29.14 1.61
N ASN A 347 7.68 -28.64 2.58
CA ASN A 347 6.38 -29.19 2.95
C ASN A 347 5.38 -29.09 1.79
N ARG A 348 5.38 -27.96 1.06
CA ARG A 348 4.52 -27.74 -0.11
C ARG A 348 4.75 -28.70 -1.27
N GLN A 349 5.98 -29.19 -1.45
CA GLN A 349 6.25 -30.22 -2.47
C GLN A 349 5.60 -31.56 -2.12
N ARG A 350 5.27 -31.80 -0.85
CA ARG A 350 4.72 -33.06 -0.34
C ARG A 350 3.21 -33.03 -0.11
N THR A 351 2.62 -31.86 0.08
CA THR A 351 1.17 -31.68 0.24
C THR A 351 0.49 -31.28 -1.06
N LYS A 352 -0.81 -31.60 -1.18
CA LYS A 352 -1.65 -31.13 -2.29
C LYS A 352 -1.58 -29.59 -2.33
N PRO A 353 -1.41 -28.95 -3.51
CA PRO A 353 -1.29 -27.50 -3.60
C PRO A 353 -2.49 -26.83 -2.93
N PRO A 354 -2.29 -25.70 -2.22
CA PRO A 354 -3.38 -25.00 -1.56
C PRO A 354 -4.50 -24.70 -2.56
N LEU A 355 -5.75 -24.73 -2.09
CA LEU A 355 -6.95 -24.44 -2.88
C LEU A 355 -6.98 -23.00 -3.46
N GLN A 356 -6.00 -22.17 -3.08
CA GLN A 356 -5.90 -20.75 -3.37
C GLN A 356 -4.51 -20.46 -3.96
N GLY A 357 -4.48 -19.84 -5.14
CA GLY A 357 -3.25 -19.52 -5.83
C GLY A 357 -2.45 -18.39 -5.17
N PRO A 358 -1.12 -18.33 -5.41
CA PRO A 358 -0.22 -17.33 -4.84
C PRO A 358 -0.56 -15.88 -5.24
N ALA A 359 -1.31 -15.70 -6.33
CA ALA A 359 -1.83 -14.40 -6.76
C ALA A 359 -2.66 -13.69 -5.67
N LYS A 360 -3.33 -14.44 -4.77
CA LYS A 360 -4.10 -13.85 -3.67
C LYS A 360 -3.25 -13.11 -2.64
N LEU A 361 -2.02 -13.57 -2.37
CA LEU A 361 -1.12 -12.89 -1.42
C LEU A 361 -0.70 -11.51 -1.91
N VAL A 362 -0.54 -11.39 -3.22
CA VAL A 362 -0.10 -10.13 -3.85
C VAL A 362 -1.28 -9.25 -4.28
N LYS A 363 -2.53 -9.73 -4.15
CA LYS A 363 -3.74 -8.98 -4.54
C LYS A 363 -3.73 -7.54 -4.02
N ASN A 364 -3.52 -7.35 -2.72
CA ASN A 364 -3.59 -6.01 -2.11
C ASN A 364 -2.38 -5.13 -2.45
N CYS A 365 -1.34 -5.69 -3.09
CA CYS A 365 -0.22 -4.91 -3.63
C CYS A 365 -0.63 -4.08 -4.85
N PHE A 366 -1.72 -4.42 -5.54
CA PHE A 366 -2.19 -3.66 -6.71
C PHE A 366 -3.09 -2.48 -6.35
N LEU A 367 -3.55 -2.35 -5.10
CA LEU A 367 -4.45 -1.26 -4.67
C LEU A 367 -3.93 0.17 -4.99
N PRO A 368 -2.61 0.48 -4.86
CA PRO A 368 -2.08 1.78 -5.26
C PRO A 368 -2.33 2.14 -6.73
N LEU A 369 -2.55 1.16 -7.61
CA LEU A 369 -2.86 1.39 -9.01
C LEU A 369 -4.20 2.11 -9.22
N ARG A 370 -5.09 2.15 -8.21
CA ARG A 370 -6.33 2.95 -8.22
C ARG A 370 -6.07 4.45 -8.35
N GLU A 371 -4.87 4.93 -8.03
CA GLU A 371 -4.51 6.34 -8.24
C GLU A 371 -4.17 6.68 -9.71
N TYR A 372 -3.95 5.67 -10.56
CA TYR A 372 -3.46 5.81 -11.93
C TYR A 372 -4.46 5.35 -13.00
N PHE A 373 -5.20 4.28 -12.75
CA PHE A 373 -6.08 3.65 -13.75
C PHE A 373 -7.56 3.70 -13.36
N LYS A 374 -8.42 3.50 -14.35
CA LYS A 374 -9.87 3.48 -14.18
C LYS A 374 -10.27 2.32 -13.26
N TYR A 375 -11.24 2.58 -12.39
CA TYR A 375 -11.83 1.60 -11.50
C TYR A 375 -13.26 1.27 -11.96
N PHE A 376 -13.58 -0.01 -12.03
CA PHE A 376 -14.90 -0.53 -12.34
C PHE A 376 -15.53 -1.02 -11.04
N SER A 377 -16.61 -0.36 -10.60
CA SER A 377 -17.31 -0.78 -9.39
C SER A 377 -17.92 -2.17 -9.59
N THR A 378 -17.56 -3.10 -8.71
CA THR A 378 -18.11 -4.46 -8.68
C THR A 378 -19.54 -4.50 -8.13
N GLU A 379 -20.00 -3.45 -7.44
CA GLU A 379 -21.35 -3.40 -6.89
C GLU A 379 -22.44 -3.29 -7.97
N LEU A 380 -22.13 -2.69 -9.13
CA LEU A 380 -23.10 -2.60 -10.23
C LEU A 380 -23.31 -3.91 -10.98
N ALA A 381 -22.39 -4.87 -10.89
CA ALA A 381 -22.52 -6.18 -11.52
C ALA A 381 -23.44 -7.14 -10.73
N SER A 382 -23.87 -6.74 -9.52
CA SER A 382 -24.78 -7.51 -8.67
C SER A 382 -26.25 -7.06 -8.79
N ALA A 383 -26.49 -5.99 -9.54
CA ALA A 383 -27.79 -5.31 -9.66
C ALA A 383 -28.40 -5.38 -11.07
N LEU A 384 -27.84 -6.24 -11.93
CA LEU A 384 -28.37 -6.64 -13.23
C LEU A 384 -28.40 -8.18 -13.28
#